data_AF-A0A3P8V8R9-F1
#
_entry.id   AF-A0A3P8V8R9-F1
#
_cell.length_a   1.000
_cell.length_b   1.000
_cell.length_c   1.000
_cell.angle_alpha   90.00
_cell.angle_beta   90.00
_cell.angle_gamma   90.00
#
_symmetry.space_group_name_H-M   'P 1'
#
loop_
_entity.id
_entity.type
_entity.pdbx_description
1 polymer ?
#
loop_
_entity_poly.entity_id
_entity_poly.type
_entity_poly.pdbx_seq_one_letter_code
_entity_poly.pdbx_strand_id
1 'polypeptide(L)'
;FNGSLLILPIPSVFPLCYSTDRGPMELKEVVQILEQLAPLSLAESWDNVGLLVEPCKSRPIKTILLTNDLTQAVMDEAEAANCDLIISYHPPLFRPVKRLIQKDWKQRLALRAVEAGIAIFSPHTSWDSVKGGLNDWLLEGLGKTWSF
;
A
#
# COMPACT_ATOMS: atom_id res chain seq x y z
N PHE A 1 -0.40 -22.60 -3.34
CA PHE A 1 -0.82 -21.20 -3.49
C PHE A 1 0.31 -20.46 -4.20
N ASN A 2 0.33 -20.59 -5.53
CA ASN A 2 1.25 -19.84 -6.38
C ASN A 2 0.68 -18.43 -6.52
N GLY A 3 1.48 -17.41 -6.24
CA GLY A 3 1.10 -16.00 -6.37
C GLY A 3 0.80 -15.68 -7.82
N SER A 4 -0.47 -15.78 -8.18
CA SER A 4 -1.00 -15.27 -9.44
C SER A 4 -1.17 -13.77 -9.30
N LEU A 5 -0.30 -13.07 -10.02
CA LEU A 5 -0.36 -11.67 -10.39
C LEU A 5 -1.81 -11.24 -10.72
N LEU A 6 -2.44 -10.47 -9.82
CA LEU A 6 -3.63 -9.67 -10.15
C LEU A 6 -3.13 -8.34 -10.73
N ILE A 7 -2.65 -8.37 -11.98
CA ILE A 7 -2.83 -7.20 -12.85
C ILE A 7 -4.33 -7.16 -13.11
N LEU A 8 -5.04 -6.22 -12.49
CA LEU A 8 -6.44 -5.97 -12.82
C LEU A 8 -6.51 -5.67 -14.32
N PRO A 9 -7.14 -6.53 -15.15
CA PRO A 9 -7.42 -6.17 -16.52
C PRO A 9 -8.55 -5.15 -16.44
N ILE A 10 -8.20 -3.87 -16.61
CA ILE A 10 -9.18 -2.82 -16.83
C ILE A 10 -9.96 -3.27 -18.08
N PRO A 11 -11.28 -3.56 -17.99
CA PRO A 11 -12.04 -3.95 -19.15
C PRO A 11 -11.96 -2.80 -20.15
N SER A 12 -11.66 -3.16 -21.40
CA SER A 12 -11.55 -2.26 -22.54
C SER A 12 -12.73 -1.30 -22.65
N VAL A 13 -12.57 -0.07 -22.16
CA VAL A 13 -13.45 1.07 -22.46
C VAL A 13 -12.59 2.33 -22.61
N PHE A 14 -12.17 2.62 -23.84
CA PHE A 14 -11.55 3.89 -24.31
C PHE A 14 -10.22 4.33 -23.66
N PRO A 15 -9.35 5.07 -24.39
CA PRO A 15 -8.12 5.60 -23.81
C PRO A 15 -8.47 6.79 -22.93
N LEU A 16 -8.77 6.57 -21.65
CA LEU A 16 -8.62 7.64 -20.66
C LEU A 16 -7.13 7.78 -20.37
N CYS A 17 -6.45 8.52 -21.25
CA CYS A 17 -5.25 9.24 -20.86
C CYS A 17 -5.70 10.26 -19.81
N TYR A 18 -5.67 9.89 -18.53
CA TYR A 18 -5.78 10.87 -17.45
C TYR A 18 -4.45 11.63 -17.41
N SER A 19 -4.35 12.67 -18.24
CA SER A 19 -3.45 13.77 -17.91
C SER A 19 -4.05 14.42 -16.67
N THR A 20 -3.51 14.12 -15.50
CA THR A 20 -3.74 15.03 -14.38
C THR A 20 -3.12 16.36 -14.81
N ASP A 21 -3.93 17.42 -14.89
CA ASP A 21 -3.43 18.80 -15.02
C ASP A 21 -2.64 19.25 -13.77
N ARG A 22 -2.55 18.34 -12.78
CA ARG A 22 -1.67 18.44 -11.62
C ARG A 22 -0.28 17.93 -11.98
N GLY A 23 0.72 18.73 -11.63
CA GLY A 23 2.13 18.36 -11.68
C GLY A 23 2.47 17.11 -10.84
N PRO A 24 3.75 16.74 -10.75
CA PRO A 24 4.18 15.59 -9.96
C PRO A 24 3.59 15.62 -8.55
N MET A 25 3.00 14.50 -8.09
CA MET A 25 2.52 14.38 -6.72
C MET A 25 3.67 14.00 -5.79
N GLU A 26 3.84 14.75 -4.71
CA GLU A 26 4.81 14.41 -3.67
C GLU A 26 4.25 13.31 -2.75
N LEU A 27 5.14 12.54 -2.11
CA LEU A 27 4.77 11.45 -1.20
C LEU A 27 3.77 11.92 -0.13
N LYS A 28 4.00 13.11 0.44
CA LYS A 28 3.13 13.70 1.45
C LYS A 28 1.69 13.90 0.96
N GLU A 29 1.52 14.34 -0.29
CA GLU A 29 0.19 14.55 -0.87
C GLU A 29 -0.53 13.22 -1.09
N VAL A 30 0.20 12.21 -1.58
CA VAL A 30 -0.34 10.85 -1.75
C VAL A 30 -0.77 10.27 -0.41
N VAL A 31 0.07 10.37 0.64
CA VAL A 31 -0.27 9.91 1.98
C VAL A 31 -1.50 10.63 2.53
N GLN A 32 -1.61 11.95 2.36
CA GLN A 32 -2.79 12.70 2.77
C GLN A 32 -4.07 12.22 2.07
N ILE A 33 -4.00 11.87 0.79
CA ILE A 33 -5.14 11.30 0.05
C ILE A 33 -5.49 9.91 0.62
N LEU A 34 -4.50 9.05 0.88
CA LEU A 34 -4.73 7.73 1.46
C LEU A 34 -5.40 7.82 2.84
N GLU A 35 -4.98 8.77 3.68
CA GLU A 35 -5.58 9.03 4.99
C GLU A 35 -6.98 9.66 4.90
N GLN A 36 -7.30 10.37 3.82
CA GLN A 36 -8.68 10.82 3.55
C GLN A 36 -9.59 9.67 3.13
N LEU A 37 -9.08 8.69 2.39
CA LEU A 37 -9.84 7.49 2.02
C LEU A 37 -10.19 6.65 3.25
N ALA A 38 -9.25 6.51 4.18
CA ALA A 38 -9.48 5.87 5.46
C ALA A 38 -8.61 6.53 6.54
N PRO A 39 -9.21 7.31 7.44
CA PRO A 39 -8.46 7.94 8.53
C PRO A 39 -7.75 6.90 9.40
N LEU A 40 -6.46 7.12 9.67
CA LEU A 40 -5.68 6.21 10.52
C LEU A 40 -6.24 6.10 11.95
N SER A 41 -7.06 7.08 12.40
CA SER A 41 -7.78 7.02 13.67
C SER A 41 -8.83 5.92 13.76
N LEU A 42 -9.18 5.29 12.63
CA LEU A 42 -10.07 4.13 12.58
C LEU A 42 -9.32 2.80 12.82
N ALA A 43 -7.99 2.83 12.80
CA ALA A 43 -7.19 1.65 13.08
C ALA A 43 -7.31 1.24 14.56
N GLU A 44 -7.19 -0.05 14.79
CA GLU A 44 -7.15 -0.61 16.13
C GLU A 44 -5.92 -0.12 16.90
N SER A 45 -6.06 0.02 18.23
CA SER A 45 -5.00 0.59 19.09
C SER A 45 -3.70 -0.21 19.13
N TRP A 46 -3.74 -1.49 18.75
CA TRP A 46 -2.58 -2.38 18.71
C TRP A 46 -1.88 -2.40 17.35
N ASP A 47 -2.45 -1.75 16.34
CA ASP A 47 -2.00 -1.84 14.96
C ASP A 47 -0.85 -0.87 14.66
N ASN A 48 -0.16 -1.10 13.54
CA ASN A 48 0.87 -0.18 13.03
C ASN A 48 0.59 0.20 11.58
N VAL A 49 -0.22 1.24 11.42
CA VAL A 49 -0.72 1.75 10.12
C VAL A 49 -0.03 3.05 9.72
N GLY A 50 -0.23 3.47 8.46
CA GLY A 50 0.31 4.70 7.90
C GLY A 50 1.59 4.51 7.11
N LEU A 51 2.39 5.57 6.99
CA LEU A 51 3.69 5.55 6.33
C LEU A 51 4.74 4.87 7.25
N LEU A 52 5.14 3.65 6.90
CA LEU A 52 6.05 2.83 7.69
C LEU A 52 7.52 2.96 7.28
N VAL A 53 7.77 3.24 6.00
CA VAL A 53 9.10 3.51 5.48
C VAL A 53 9.04 4.72 4.58
N GLU A 54 9.80 5.75 4.96
CA GLU A 54 10.00 6.96 4.16
C GLU A 54 11.46 6.96 3.64
N PRO A 55 11.69 6.94 2.32
CA PRO A 55 13.03 6.98 1.75
C PRO A 55 13.68 8.36 1.94
N CYS A 56 15.00 8.41 2.12
CA CYS A 56 15.70 9.67 2.36
C CYS A 56 15.68 10.65 1.17
N LYS A 57 15.51 10.15 -0.06
CA LYS A 57 15.42 10.97 -1.26
C LYS A 57 13.94 11.16 -1.60
N SER A 58 13.46 12.40 -1.52
CA SER A 58 12.13 12.74 -2.04
C SER A 58 12.15 12.61 -3.55
N ARG A 59 11.18 11.87 -4.09
CA ARG A 59 10.89 11.80 -5.52
C ARG A 59 9.38 11.88 -5.71
N PRO A 60 8.93 12.48 -6.82
CA PRO A 60 7.53 12.41 -7.22
C PRO A 60 7.04 10.98 -7.30
N ILE A 61 5.84 10.73 -6.78
CA ILE A 61 5.19 9.43 -6.86
C ILE A 61 4.52 9.32 -8.23
N LYS A 62 5.05 8.43 -9.06
CA LYS A 62 4.54 8.13 -10.41
C LYS A 62 4.03 6.70 -10.51
N THR A 63 4.62 5.78 -9.76
CA THR A 63 4.27 4.37 -9.81
C THR A 63 4.03 3.82 -8.42
N ILE A 64 2.84 3.25 -8.22
CA ILE A 64 2.41 2.66 -6.95
C ILE A 64 2.15 1.16 -7.16
N LEU A 65 2.72 0.32 -6.31
CA LEU A 65 2.41 -1.11 -6.27
C LEU A 65 1.49 -1.40 -5.09
N LEU A 66 0.41 -2.16 -5.33
CA LEU A 66 -0.53 -2.61 -4.31
C LEU A 66 -0.27 -4.09 -4.00
N THR A 67 -0.21 -4.47 -2.74
CA THR A 67 -0.06 -5.87 -2.32
C THR A 67 -0.78 -6.15 -1.00
N ASN A 68 -1.16 -7.41 -0.77
CA ASN A 68 -1.61 -7.84 0.54
C ASN A 68 -0.43 -7.95 1.53
N ASP A 69 0.64 -8.63 1.09
CA ASP A 69 1.84 -8.88 1.87
C ASP A 69 3.08 -8.46 1.09
N LEU A 70 3.94 -7.67 1.72
CA LEU A 70 5.26 -7.36 1.17
C LEU A 70 6.22 -8.55 1.40
N THR A 71 6.32 -9.42 0.39
CA THR A 71 7.27 -10.54 0.35
C THR A 71 8.54 -10.18 -0.42
N GLN A 72 9.56 -11.05 -0.40
CA GLN A 72 10.77 -10.86 -1.21
C GLN A 72 10.46 -10.76 -2.72
N ALA A 73 9.61 -11.64 -3.24
CA ALA A 73 9.23 -11.61 -4.65
C ALA A 73 8.50 -10.32 -5.03
N VAL A 74 7.62 -9.81 -4.16
CA VAL A 74 6.92 -8.53 -4.38
C VAL A 74 7.89 -7.35 -4.33
N MET A 75 8.89 -7.41 -3.45
CA MET A 75 9.94 -6.39 -3.42
C MET A 75 10.78 -6.41 -4.70
N ASP A 76 11.14 -7.59 -5.20
CA ASP A 76 11.88 -7.75 -6.45
C ASP A 76 11.06 -7.19 -7.63
N GLU A 77 9.75 -7.43 -7.66
CA GLU A 77 8.81 -6.85 -8.63
C GLU A 77 8.77 -5.32 -8.53
N ALA A 78 8.66 -4.78 -7.32
CA ALA A 78 8.62 -3.33 -7.09
C ALA A 78 9.90 -2.62 -7.56
N GLU A 79 11.07 -3.21 -7.31
CA GLU A 79 12.35 -2.69 -7.80
C GLU A 79 12.44 -2.78 -9.33
N ALA A 80 12.05 -3.91 -9.91
CA ALA A 80 12.06 -4.10 -11.36
C ALA A 80 11.13 -3.11 -12.09
N ALA A 81 9.99 -2.78 -11.47
CA ALA A 81 9.02 -1.82 -11.98
C ALA A 81 9.39 -0.34 -11.67
N ASN A 82 10.50 -0.09 -10.98
CA ASN A 82 10.89 1.24 -10.49
C ASN A 82 9.78 1.95 -9.70
N CYS A 83 9.03 1.20 -8.88
CA CYS A 83 7.96 1.76 -8.06
C CYS A 83 8.47 2.86 -7.13
N ASP A 84 7.64 3.86 -6.87
CA ASP A 84 7.94 4.94 -5.93
C ASP A 84 7.32 4.70 -4.55
N LEU A 85 6.17 4.00 -4.52
CA LEU A 85 5.43 3.68 -3.32
C LEU A 85 4.88 2.25 -3.40
N ILE A 86 5.00 1.50 -2.31
CA ILE A 86 4.29 0.25 -2.09
C ILE A 86 3.21 0.48 -1.04
N ILE A 87 1.97 0.10 -1.36
CA ILE A 87 0.87 0.01 -0.40
C ILE A 87 0.70 -1.47 -0.07
N SER A 88 1.15 -1.86 1.13
CA SER A 88 1.03 -3.23 1.64
C SER A 88 -0.09 -3.28 2.67
N TYR A 89 -1.15 -4.04 2.41
CA TYR A 89 -2.29 -4.13 3.34
C TYR A 89 -1.85 -4.59 4.73
N HIS A 90 -1.05 -5.67 4.84
CA HIS A 90 -0.43 -6.06 6.10
C HIS A 90 0.86 -5.25 6.36
N PRO A 91 1.06 -4.71 7.58
CA PRO A 91 2.27 -3.98 7.92
C PRO A 91 3.53 -4.87 7.91
N PRO A 92 4.51 -4.66 7.01
CA PRO A 92 5.76 -5.41 7.09
C PRO A 92 6.53 -5.10 8.38
N LEU A 93 6.42 -3.88 8.92
CA LEU A 93 7.00 -3.45 10.18
C LEU A 93 5.95 -3.43 11.32
N PHE A 94 5.21 -4.51 11.52
CA PHE A 94 4.10 -4.56 12.48
C PHE A 94 4.47 -4.30 13.95
N ARG A 95 5.68 -4.67 14.38
CA ARG A 95 6.15 -4.46 15.77
C ARG A 95 7.27 -3.43 15.82
N PRO A 96 7.39 -2.65 16.92
CA PRO A 96 8.51 -1.73 17.09
C PRO A 96 9.87 -2.41 16.91
N VAL A 97 10.70 -1.81 16.06
CA VAL A 97 12.02 -2.33 15.72
C VAL A 97 13.08 -1.59 16.51
N LYS A 98 13.82 -2.30 17.38
CA LYS A 98 14.92 -1.70 18.17
C LYS A 98 16.22 -1.50 17.38
N ARG A 99 16.41 -2.29 16.32
CA ARG A 99 17.60 -2.29 15.45
C ARG A 99 17.15 -2.64 14.04
N LEU A 100 17.56 -1.85 13.05
CA LEU A 100 17.26 -2.11 11.64
C LEU A 100 18.51 -2.68 10.96
N ILE A 101 18.58 -4.01 10.84
CA ILE A 101 19.73 -4.74 10.29
C ILE A 101 19.26 -5.86 9.38
N GLN A 102 20.15 -6.38 8.53
CA GLN A 102 19.78 -7.38 7.52
C GLN A 102 19.52 -8.81 8.07
N LYS A 103 19.49 -9.02 9.40
CA LYS A 103 19.31 -10.36 9.98
C LYS A 103 17.89 -10.88 9.80
N ASP A 104 16.89 -10.04 10.03
CA ASP A 104 15.48 -10.37 9.83
C ASP A 104 15.03 -10.03 8.41
N TRP A 105 14.16 -10.86 7.83
CA TRP A 105 13.74 -10.69 6.45
C TRP A 105 12.87 -9.46 6.23
N LYS A 106 12.01 -9.09 7.19
CA LYS A 106 11.18 -7.88 7.08
C LYS A 106 12.03 -6.62 7.18
N GLN A 107 13.04 -6.63 8.07
CA GLN A 107 14.03 -5.55 8.14
C GLN A 107 14.86 -5.43 6.87
N ARG A 108 15.23 -6.55 6.22
CA ARG A 108 15.89 -6.50 4.90
C ARG A 108 15.02 -5.81 3.86
N LEU A 109 13.72 -6.10 3.81
CA LEU A 109 12.80 -5.46 2.86
C LEU A 109 12.70 -3.95 3.11
N ALA A 110 12.60 -3.52 4.38
CA ALA A 110 12.60 -2.09 4.72
C ALA A 110 13.92 -1.40 4.31
N LEU A 111 15.07 -2.03 4.56
CA LEU A 111 16.37 -1.50 4.13
C LEU A 111 16.48 -1.39 2.61
N ARG A 112 16.05 -2.42 1.87
CA ARG A 112 15.99 -2.40 0.41
C ARG A 112 15.08 -1.29 -0.10
N ALA A 113 13.90 -1.11 0.51
CA ALA A 113 12.99 -0.03 0.16
C ALA A 113 13.62 1.35 0.34
N VAL A 114 14.32 1.59 1.46
CA VAL A 114 15.07 2.84 1.67
C VAL A 114 16.14 3.04 0.59
N GLU A 115 16.92 2.00 0.28
CA GLU A 115 18.01 2.06 -0.71
C GLU A 115 17.49 2.32 -2.13
N ALA A 116 16.41 1.63 -2.52
CA ALA A 116 15.73 1.80 -3.79
C ALA A 116 14.88 3.09 -3.88
N GLY A 117 14.78 3.85 -2.78
CA GLY A 117 13.98 5.06 -2.71
C GLY A 117 12.47 4.83 -2.69
N ILE A 118 12.01 3.64 -2.32
CA ILE A 118 10.61 3.21 -2.33
C ILE A 118 9.98 3.47 -0.95
N ALA A 119 8.87 4.21 -0.92
CA ALA A 119 8.08 4.38 0.29
C ALA A 119 7.21 3.14 0.56
N ILE A 120 6.89 2.88 1.83
CA ILE A 120 5.95 1.81 2.21
C ILE A 120 4.87 2.39 3.10
N PHE A 121 3.62 2.30 2.64
CA PHE A 121 2.43 2.64 3.40
C PHE A 121 1.62 1.38 3.71
N SER A 122 0.99 1.31 4.89
CA SER A 122 0.14 0.20 5.27
C SER A 122 -1.16 0.68 5.92
N PRO A 123 -2.33 0.38 5.32
CA PRO A 123 -3.61 0.80 5.89
C PRO A 123 -4.17 -0.16 6.95
N HIS A 124 -4.02 -1.47 6.74
CA HIS A 124 -4.52 -2.56 7.59
C HIS A 124 -5.91 -2.27 8.20
N THR A 125 -6.04 -2.30 9.53
CA THR A 125 -7.36 -2.20 10.21
C THR A 125 -8.08 -0.88 9.95
N SER A 126 -7.40 0.21 9.56
CA SER A 126 -8.10 1.44 9.17
C SER A 126 -9.01 1.25 7.95
N TRP A 127 -8.61 0.39 7.01
CA TRP A 127 -9.40 0.06 5.81
C TRP A 127 -10.46 -1.01 6.07
N ASP A 128 -10.30 -1.80 7.12
CA ASP A 128 -11.33 -2.74 7.58
C ASP A 128 -12.48 -2.00 8.24
N SER A 129 -12.16 -0.96 9.00
CA SER A 129 -13.10 -0.18 9.81
C SER A 129 -13.77 0.97 9.06
N VAL A 130 -13.23 1.39 7.90
CA VAL A 130 -13.81 2.50 7.14
C VAL A 130 -15.13 2.09 6.49
N LYS A 131 -16.12 2.98 6.59
CA LYS A 131 -17.41 2.81 5.90
C LYS A 131 -17.21 2.90 4.39
N GLY A 132 -17.82 1.99 3.65
CA GLY A 132 -17.55 1.75 2.24
C GLY A 132 -16.20 1.08 1.97
N GLY A 133 -15.57 0.54 3.02
CA GLY A 133 -14.23 -0.07 2.98
C GLY A 133 -14.23 -1.53 2.58
N LEU A 134 -13.16 -2.23 2.99
CA LEU A 134 -12.90 -3.62 2.57
C LEU A 134 -14.04 -4.56 2.94
N ASN A 135 -14.55 -4.47 4.18
CA ASN A 135 -15.61 -5.34 4.67
C ASN A 135 -16.94 -5.12 3.94
N ASP A 136 -17.29 -3.85 3.65
CA ASP A 136 -18.49 -3.53 2.88
C ASP A 136 -18.38 -4.07 1.44
N TRP A 137 -17.22 -3.90 0.80
CA TRP A 137 -16.94 -4.46 -0.53
C TRP A 137 -17.02 -6.00 -0.56
N LEU A 138 -16.50 -6.68 0.46
CA LEU A 138 -16.60 -8.13 0.59
C LEU A 138 -18.06 -8.58 0.74
N LEU A 139 -18.86 -7.87 1.54
CA LEU A 139 -20.28 -8.15 1.72
C LEU A 139 -21.07 -7.99 0.42
N GLU A 140 -20.76 -6.98 -0.41
CA GLU A 140 -21.36 -6.81 -1.73
C GLU A 140 -21.11 -8.02 -2.64
N GLY A 141 -19.89 -8.57 -2.60
CA GLY A 141 -19.50 -9.75 -3.38
C GLY A 141 -20.22 -11.04 -2.98
N LEU A 142 -20.68 -11.15 -1.73
CA LEU A 142 -21.45 -12.29 -1.21
C LEU A 142 -22.95 -12.22 -1.54
N GLY A 143 -23.40 -11.14 -2.19
CA GLY A 143 -24.78 -10.94 -2.63
C GLY A 143 -25.68 -10.28 -1.59
N LYS A 144 -26.76 -9.63 -2.06
CA LYS A 144 -27.77 -8.94 -1.25
C LYS A 144 -28.70 -9.94 -0.54
N THR A 145 -28.18 -10.70 0.42
CA THR A 145 -28.97 -11.65 1.21
C THR A 145 -29.18 -11.19 2.65
N TRP A 146 -28.59 -10.05 3.03
CA TRP A 146 -28.61 -9.54 4.39
C TRP A 146 -29.37 -8.22 4.41
N SER A 147 -30.68 -8.31 4.62
CA SER A 147 -31.52 -7.19 5.03
C SER A 147 -31.66 -7.29 6.55
N PHE A 148 -31.17 -6.30 7.29
CA PHE A 148 -31.57 -6.10 8.69
C PHE A 148 -32.82 -5.23 8.73
#